data_AF-A0A1F8NHT2-F1
#
_entry.id   AF-A0A1F8NHT2-F1
#
_cell.length_a   1.000
_cell.length_b   1.000
_cell.length_c   1.000
_cell.angle_alpha   90.00
_cell.angle_beta   90.00
_cell.angle_gamma   90.00
#
_symmetry.space_group_name_H-M   'P 1'
#
loop_
_entity.id
_entity.type
_entity.pdbx_description
1 polymer ?
#
loop_
_entity_poly.entity_id
_entity_poly.type
_entity_poly.pdbx_seq_one_letter_code
_entity_poly.pdbx_strand_id
1 'polypeptide(L)'
;MAENVFAVTQGGIDRAVTVDAISQRGLLVDRVARPAERGEEAINMLSCGAPVANVEVKVVDDSRKELPARHLGEVALRSDCMLSGYYRRPDLTEKAFHEGWFLTGDLGYLADGEVYITGRKKDLIIVGGKNVYPQDLEYLASEVPGIHPGRVVAFGVYSEEMGTEEVVIVAEMDSEGAGTAGAAGGAEVLSDEIRRRVTRGSDITLRQVRVVERGWMLKTSSGKIARSANRDKYLGELGI
;
A
#
# COMPACT_ATOMS: atom_id res chain seq x y z
N MET A 1 -14.22 -3.47 -13.81
CA MET A 1 -15.42 -2.65 -13.55
C MET A 1 -14.94 -1.50 -12.70
N ALA A 2 -15.25 -0.25 -13.07
CA ALA A 2 -14.90 0.90 -12.25
C ALA A 2 -16.03 1.12 -11.24
N GLU A 3 -15.67 1.26 -9.96
CA GLU A 3 -16.64 1.46 -8.87
C GLU A 3 -17.21 2.88 -8.88
N ASN A 4 -16.43 3.86 -9.34
CA ASN A 4 -16.91 5.17 -9.78
C ASN A 4 -16.46 5.37 -11.23
N VAL A 5 -17.38 5.78 -12.10
CA VAL A 5 -17.14 5.88 -13.56
C VAL A 5 -16.39 7.16 -13.94
N PHE A 6 -16.28 8.13 -13.03
CA PHE A 6 -15.48 9.35 -13.18
C PHE A 6 -14.46 9.51 -12.03
N ALA A 7 -13.77 10.66 -11.99
CA ALA A 7 -12.88 11.03 -10.90
C ALA A 7 -13.66 11.22 -9.58
N VAL A 8 -13.01 10.87 -8.48
CA VAL A 8 -13.52 11.09 -7.11
C VAL A 8 -12.98 12.40 -6.56
N THR A 9 -11.66 12.54 -6.57
CA THR A 9 -10.95 13.75 -6.18
C THR A 9 -10.01 14.17 -7.28
N GLN A 10 -9.74 15.47 -7.38
CA GLN A 10 -8.83 16.00 -8.38
C GLN A 10 -8.13 17.27 -7.87
N GLY A 11 -6.82 17.34 -8.07
CA GLY A 11 -6.05 18.56 -7.95
C GLY A 11 -6.12 19.38 -9.25
N GLY A 12 -6.06 20.71 -9.15
CA GLY A 12 -5.89 21.57 -10.32
C GLY A 12 -4.51 21.44 -10.93
N ILE A 13 -4.34 21.89 -12.18
CA ILE A 13 -3.03 21.95 -12.86
C ILE A 13 -2.29 23.26 -12.61
N ASP A 14 -2.97 24.24 -11.99
CA ASP A 14 -2.47 25.60 -11.80
C ASP A 14 -1.60 25.77 -10.55
N ARG A 15 -1.47 24.72 -9.74
CA ARG A 15 -0.61 24.70 -8.55
C ARG A 15 0.17 23.40 -8.44
N ALA A 16 1.29 23.45 -7.74
CA ALA A 16 2.01 22.25 -7.34
C ALA A 16 1.12 21.34 -6.46
N VAL A 17 1.40 20.03 -6.50
CA VAL A 17 0.72 19.07 -5.61
C VAL A 17 0.98 19.46 -4.15
N THR A 18 -0.08 19.46 -3.34
CA THR A 18 0.05 19.67 -1.90
C THR A 18 0.79 18.47 -1.31
N VAL A 19 1.88 18.74 -0.60
CA VAL A 19 2.63 17.73 0.16
C VAL A 19 2.40 18.01 1.64
N ASP A 20 1.88 17.02 2.34
CA ASP A 20 1.59 17.09 3.77
C ASP A 20 2.63 16.26 4.52
N ALA A 21 3.56 16.94 5.19
CA ALA A 21 4.59 16.31 6.01
C ALA A 21 4.02 16.00 7.40
N ILE A 22 3.72 14.73 7.64
CA ILE A 22 3.04 14.27 8.86
C ILE A 22 3.96 13.43 9.75
N SER A 23 3.70 13.45 11.05
CA SER A 23 4.42 12.62 12.02
C SER A 23 4.25 11.13 11.69
N GLN A 24 5.37 10.43 11.50
CA GLN A 24 5.36 8.98 11.29
C GLN A 24 4.75 8.25 12.48
N ARG A 25 5.18 8.60 13.70
CA ARG A 25 4.63 8.02 14.93
C ARG A 25 3.13 8.30 15.06
N GLY A 26 2.70 9.53 14.79
CA GLY A 26 1.29 9.91 14.86
C GLY A 26 0.43 9.07 13.93
N LEU A 27 0.89 8.85 12.70
CA LEU A 27 0.18 8.01 11.73
C LEU A 27 0.15 6.53 12.16
N LEU A 28 1.31 5.97 12.51
CA LEU A 28 1.46 4.53 12.75
C LEU A 28 0.91 4.05 14.09
N VAL A 29 1.00 4.88 15.14
CA VAL A 29 0.60 4.53 16.51
C VAL A 29 -0.75 5.14 16.86
N ASP A 30 -0.86 6.46 16.72
CA ASP A 30 -2.02 7.20 17.19
C ASP A 30 -3.17 7.20 16.16
N ARG A 31 -2.90 6.75 14.92
CA ARG A 31 -3.80 6.82 13.76
C ARG A 31 -4.25 8.25 13.46
N VAL A 32 -3.35 9.22 13.67
CA VAL A 32 -3.58 10.64 13.38
C VAL A 32 -2.43 11.23 12.56
N ALA A 33 -2.76 11.68 11.35
CA ALA A 33 -1.88 12.37 10.41
C ALA A 33 -1.62 13.83 10.80
N ARG A 34 -1.13 14.05 12.03
CA ARG A 34 -0.74 15.38 12.51
C ARG A 34 0.52 15.87 11.78
N PRO A 35 0.66 17.18 11.52
CA PRO A 35 1.90 17.74 10.98
C PRO A 35 3.12 17.32 11.81
N ALA A 36 4.23 17.02 11.14
CA ALA A 36 5.48 16.65 11.79
C ALA A 36 6.12 17.86 12.48
N GLU A 37 6.61 17.66 13.71
CA GLU A 37 7.38 18.69 14.40
C GLU A 37 8.86 18.70 13.96
N ARG A 38 9.57 19.79 14.24
CA ARG A 38 10.98 19.90 13.85
C ARG A 38 11.82 18.85 14.57
N GLY A 39 12.51 18.01 13.80
CA GLY A 39 13.36 16.94 14.33
C GLY A 39 12.61 15.62 14.56
N GLU A 40 11.31 15.58 14.27
CA GLU A 40 10.53 14.35 14.22
C GLU A 40 10.67 13.65 12.87
N GLU A 41 10.58 12.33 12.86
CA GLU A 41 10.49 11.55 11.62
C GLU A 41 9.15 11.85 10.92
N ALA A 42 9.25 12.30 9.67
CA ALA A 42 8.13 12.73 8.87
C ALA A 42 7.90 11.81 7.67
N ILE A 43 6.62 11.56 7.36
CA ILE A 43 6.18 10.95 6.11
C ILE A 43 5.57 12.04 5.24
N ASN A 44 5.99 12.11 3.98
CA ASN A 44 5.41 13.03 3.01
C ASN A 44 4.22 12.37 2.32
N MET A 45 3.02 12.86 2.61
CA MET A 45 1.79 12.42 1.97
C MET A 45 1.44 13.34 0.81
N LEU A 46 1.11 12.75 -0.34
CA LEU A 46 0.68 13.50 -1.51
C LEU A 46 -0.84 13.63 -1.51
N SER A 47 -1.31 14.87 -1.69
CA SER A 47 -2.74 15.15 -1.85
C SER A 47 -3.29 14.56 -3.14
N CYS A 48 -4.44 13.90 -3.02
CA CYS A 48 -5.27 13.47 -4.16
C CYS A 48 -6.25 14.56 -4.60
N GLY A 49 -6.13 15.77 -4.05
CA GLY A 49 -7.01 16.91 -4.30
C GLY A 49 -8.32 16.87 -3.51
N ALA A 50 -9.19 17.84 -3.81
CA ALA A 50 -10.52 17.93 -3.21
C ALA A 50 -11.52 17.05 -3.97
N PRO A 51 -12.63 16.63 -3.32
CA PRO A 51 -13.74 15.97 -4.01
C PRO A 51 -14.25 16.81 -5.18
N VAL A 52 -14.51 16.17 -6.31
CA VAL A 52 -15.12 16.88 -7.47
C VAL A 52 -16.61 17.16 -7.20
N ALA A 53 -17.23 17.97 -8.05
CA ALA A 53 -18.65 18.29 -7.92
C ALA A 53 -19.52 17.02 -7.84
N ASN A 54 -20.53 17.04 -6.97
CA ASN A 54 -21.44 15.91 -6.68
C ASN A 54 -20.76 14.66 -6.09
N VAL A 55 -19.52 14.77 -5.61
CA VAL A 55 -18.84 13.72 -4.86
C VAL A 55 -18.68 14.15 -3.41
N GLU A 56 -19.11 13.30 -2.51
CA GLU A 56 -18.90 13.43 -1.08
C GLU A 56 -17.92 12.36 -0.60
N VAL A 57 -16.99 12.77 0.25
CA VAL A 57 -15.95 11.90 0.81
C VAL A 57 -15.96 12.06 2.32
N LYS A 58 -15.94 10.94 3.03
CA LYS A 58 -15.67 10.90 4.47
C LYS A 58 -14.70 9.79 4.79
N VAL A 59 -14.15 9.84 6.00
CA VAL A 59 -13.26 8.79 6.53
C VAL A 59 -13.96 8.14 7.71
N VAL A 60 -13.96 6.81 7.76
CA VAL A 60 -14.65 6.05 8.80
C VAL A 60 -13.72 5.10 9.53
N ASP A 61 -14.04 4.83 10.80
CA ASP A 61 -13.37 3.80 11.60
C ASP A 61 -13.89 2.38 11.27
N ASP A 62 -13.37 1.38 11.99
CA ASP A 62 -13.80 -0.02 11.82
C ASP A 62 -15.24 -0.29 12.30
N SER A 63 -15.80 0.60 13.11
CA SER A 63 -17.22 0.62 13.50
C SER A 63 -18.08 1.42 12.51
N ARG A 64 -17.51 1.85 11.38
CA ARG A 64 -18.13 2.65 10.32
C ARG A 64 -18.61 4.03 10.77
N LYS A 65 -18.08 4.55 11.89
CA LYS A 65 -18.34 5.91 12.36
C LYS A 65 -17.40 6.89 11.69
N GLU A 66 -17.93 8.05 11.36
CA GLU A 66 -17.14 9.13 10.77
C GLU A 66 -16.07 9.61 11.74
N LEU A 67 -14.86 9.77 11.20
CA LEU A 67 -13.69 10.23 11.93
C LEU A 67 -13.45 11.72 11.67
N PRO A 68 -12.90 12.46 12.65
CA PRO A 68 -12.50 13.85 12.43
C PRO A 68 -11.41 13.97 11.37
N ALA A 69 -11.19 15.19 10.88
CA ALA A 69 -10.06 15.50 10.02
C ALA A 69 -8.74 14.98 10.64
N ARG A 70 -7.79 14.63 9.77
CA ARG A 70 -6.46 14.09 10.08
C ARG A 70 -6.47 12.70 10.73
N HIS A 71 -7.63 12.09 11.01
CA HIS A 71 -7.66 10.73 11.53
C HIS A 71 -7.63 9.73 10.39
N LEU A 72 -6.83 8.69 10.56
CA LEU A 72 -6.66 7.61 9.60
C LEU A 72 -7.83 6.63 9.71
N GLY A 73 -8.48 6.36 8.59
CA GLY A 73 -9.55 5.38 8.48
C GLY A 73 -9.80 4.94 7.05
N GLU A 74 -10.89 4.24 6.83
CA GLU A 74 -11.31 3.83 5.50
C GLU A 74 -12.03 4.98 4.78
N VAL A 75 -11.62 5.27 3.54
CA VAL A 75 -12.26 6.29 2.72
C VAL A 75 -13.58 5.76 2.20
N ALA A 76 -14.66 6.51 2.46
CA ALA A 76 -16.01 6.21 2.02
C ALA A 76 -16.51 7.30 1.08
N LEU A 77 -17.22 6.90 0.03
CA LEU A 77 -17.65 7.77 -1.06
C LEU A 77 -19.16 7.76 -1.25
N ARG A 78 -19.71 8.89 -1.65
CA ARG A 78 -21.05 9.00 -2.23
C ARG A 78 -20.97 9.88 -3.48
N SER A 79 -21.55 9.43 -4.58
CA SER A 79 -21.51 10.14 -5.87
C SER A 79 -22.68 9.73 -6.76
N ASP A 80 -23.10 10.63 -7.64
CA ASP A 80 -24.03 10.37 -8.74
C ASP A 80 -23.47 9.44 -9.82
N CYS A 81 -22.15 9.22 -9.84
CA CYS A 81 -21.44 8.35 -10.78
C CYS A 81 -21.03 6.99 -10.18
N MET A 82 -21.57 6.63 -9.00
CA MET A 82 -21.30 5.35 -8.34
C MET A 82 -21.91 4.16 -9.09
N LEU A 83 -21.24 3.00 -9.02
CA LEU A 83 -21.84 1.74 -9.44
C LEU A 83 -23.15 1.46 -8.68
N SER A 84 -24.08 0.72 -9.31
CA SER A 84 -25.28 0.20 -8.64
C SER A 84 -25.03 -1.10 -7.87
N GLY A 85 -23.93 -1.79 -8.15
CA GLY A 85 -23.51 -3.01 -7.45
C GLY A 85 -22.62 -3.91 -8.29
N TYR A 86 -22.05 -4.93 -7.66
CA TYR A 86 -21.23 -5.93 -8.35
C TYR A 86 -22.12 -6.95 -9.09
N TYR A 87 -21.83 -7.17 -10.37
CA TYR A 87 -22.61 -8.05 -11.23
C TYR A 87 -22.68 -9.49 -10.67
N ARG A 88 -23.91 -9.96 -10.42
CA ARG A 88 -24.21 -11.30 -9.84
C ARG A 88 -23.50 -11.59 -8.51
N ARG A 89 -23.14 -10.54 -7.75
CA ARG A 89 -22.50 -10.63 -6.44
C ARG A 89 -23.19 -9.72 -5.41
N PRO A 90 -24.45 -10.05 -5.03
CA PRO A 90 -25.18 -9.29 -4.01
C PRO A 90 -24.43 -9.30 -2.68
N ASP A 91 -23.74 -10.40 -2.36
CA ASP A 91 -22.91 -10.56 -1.16
C ASP A 91 -21.76 -9.55 -1.07
N LEU A 92 -21.10 -9.24 -2.20
CA LEU A 92 -20.05 -8.21 -2.24
C LEU A 92 -20.65 -6.81 -2.27
N THR A 93 -21.80 -6.65 -2.92
CA THR A 93 -22.50 -5.36 -3.00
C THR A 93 -22.93 -4.90 -1.61
N GLU A 94 -23.59 -5.77 -0.84
CA GLU A 94 -24.01 -5.45 0.54
C GLU A 94 -22.82 -5.16 1.46
N LYS A 95 -21.68 -5.81 1.25
CA LYS A 95 -20.46 -5.55 2.03
C LYS A 95 -19.81 -4.21 1.70
N ALA A 96 -19.83 -3.83 0.42
CA ALA A 96 -19.20 -2.61 -0.06
C ALA A 96 -20.02 -1.35 0.22
N PHE A 97 -21.32 -1.48 0.48
CA PHE A 97 -22.18 -0.35 0.82
C PHE A 97 -22.57 -0.33 2.30
N HIS A 98 -22.60 0.86 2.88
CA HIS A 98 -23.08 1.10 4.23
C HIS A 98 -23.82 2.43 4.29
N GLU A 99 -25.12 2.40 4.57
CA GLU A 99 -25.96 3.62 4.72
C GLU A 99 -25.83 4.58 3.51
N GLY A 100 -25.78 4.03 2.29
CA GLY A 100 -25.63 4.81 1.05
C GLY A 100 -24.21 5.28 0.74
N TRP A 101 -23.22 4.90 1.56
CA TRP A 101 -21.80 5.14 1.31
C TRP A 101 -21.13 3.89 0.75
N PHE A 102 -20.29 4.07 -0.25
CA PHE A 102 -19.42 3.02 -0.78
C PHE A 102 -18.08 3.03 -0.05
N LEU A 103 -17.72 1.89 0.54
CA LEU A 103 -16.45 1.66 1.22
C LEU A 103 -15.39 1.26 0.19
N THR A 104 -14.36 2.09 0.04
CA THR A 104 -13.34 1.91 -1.03
C THR A 104 -12.36 0.77 -0.75
N GLY A 105 -12.19 0.39 0.52
CA GLY A 105 -11.09 -0.44 0.98
C GLY A 105 -9.73 0.28 1.00
N ASP A 106 -9.68 1.57 0.67
CA ASP A 106 -8.48 2.40 0.73
C ASP A 106 -8.43 3.12 2.08
N LEU A 107 -7.25 3.15 2.70
CA LEU A 107 -6.98 3.86 3.95
C LEU A 107 -6.49 5.26 3.64
N GLY A 108 -7.00 6.25 4.37
CA GLY A 108 -6.66 7.65 4.16
C GLY A 108 -7.17 8.56 5.26
N TYR A 109 -6.93 9.86 5.07
CA TYR A 109 -7.41 10.92 5.95
C TYR A 109 -7.81 12.14 5.14
N LEU A 110 -8.61 13.03 5.76
CA LEU A 110 -8.97 14.34 5.23
C LEU A 110 -8.15 15.42 5.92
N ALA A 111 -7.58 16.35 5.15
CA ALA A 111 -6.92 17.52 5.69
C ALA A 111 -7.16 18.71 4.76
N ASP A 112 -7.62 19.83 5.32
CA ASP A 112 -7.79 21.09 4.59
C ASP A 112 -8.67 20.95 3.32
N GLY A 113 -9.68 20.08 3.39
CA GLY A 113 -10.60 19.79 2.27
C GLY A 113 -10.05 18.85 1.20
N GLU A 114 -8.82 18.35 1.37
CA GLU A 114 -8.18 17.42 0.44
C GLU A 114 -8.08 16.00 1.02
N VAL A 115 -8.02 15.02 0.12
CA VAL A 115 -7.95 13.59 0.44
C VAL A 115 -6.52 13.09 0.32
N TYR A 116 -6.04 12.33 1.31
CA TYR A 116 -4.72 11.72 1.31
C TYR A 116 -4.86 10.22 1.49
N ILE A 117 -4.29 9.43 0.57
CA ILE A 117 -4.36 7.97 0.59
C ILE A 117 -3.05 7.40 1.12
N THR A 118 -3.14 6.57 2.16
CA THR A 118 -1.99 5.94 2.83
C THR A 118 -1.76 4.51 2.39
N GLY A 119 -2.75 3.83 1.83
CA GLY A 119 -2.60 2.45 1.36
C GLY A 119 -3.93 1.75 1.21
N ARG A 120 -3.92 0.43 1.04
CA ARG A 120 -5.15 -0.38 1.01
C ARG A 120 -5.30 -1.14 2.32
N LYS A 121 -6.51 -1.14 2.88
CA LYS A 121 -6.84 -1.78 4.16
C LYS A 121 -6.43 -3.26 4.18
N LYS A 122 -6.70 -3.98 3.08
CA LYS A 122 -6.40 -5.41 2.95
C LYS A 122 -4.93 -5.74 2.63
N ASP A 123 -4.14 -4.74 2.26
CA ASP A 123 -2.74 -4.91 1.90
C ASP A 123 -1.82 -4.57 3.09
N LEU A 124 -2.36 -3.98 4.16
CA LEU A 124 -1.62 -3.64 5.37
C LEU A 124 -1.08 -4.91 6.02
N ILE A 125 0.22 -4.93 6.33
CA ILE A 125 0.87 -6.04 7.01
C ILE A 125 0.94 -5.72 8.50
N ILE A 126 0.62 -6.69 9.35
CA ILE A 126 0.58 -6.54 10.80
C ILE A 126 1.66 -7.42 11.43
N VAL A 127 2.78 -6.79 11.81
CA VAL A 127 3.94 -7.46 12.42
C VAL A 127 4.04 -7.08 13.89
N GLY A 128 3.83 -8.02 14.80
CA GLY A 128 3.91 -7.79 16.24
C GLY A 128 2.97 -6.69 16.73
N GLY A 129 1.80 -6.53 16.09
CA GLY A 129 0.84 -5.46 16.40
C GLY A 129 1.17 -4.09 15.80
N LYS A 130 2.24 -3.98 15.00
CA LYS A 130 2.58 -2.76 14.24
C LYS A 130 2.03 -2.85 12.82
N ASN A 131 1.47 -1.73 12.36
CA ASN A 131 1.04 -1.55 10.98
C ASN A 131 2.26 -1.27 10.08
N VAL A 132 2.41 -2.07 9.03
CA VAL A 132 3.50 -1.98 8.06
C VAL A 132 2.91 -1.80 6.68
N TYR A 133 3.21 -0.66 6.06
CA TYR A 133 2.79 -0.34 4.72
C TYR A 133 3.71 -1.01 3.70
N PRO A 134 3.21 -1.94 2.86
CA PRO A 134 4.05 -2.65 1.91
C PRO A 134 4.82 -1.74 0.97
N GLN A 135 4.20 -0.64 0.53
CA GLN A 135 4.81 0.27 -0.44
C GLN A 135 6.09 0.95 0.09
N ASP A 136 6.20 1.13 1.41
CA ASP A 136 7.38 1.74 2.03
C ASP A 136 8.56 0.75 1.95
N LEU A 137 8.29 -0.53 2.20
CA LEU A 137 9.28 -1.60 2.08
C LEU A 137 9.66 -1.84 0.62
N GLU A 138 8.68 -1.81 -0.28
CA GLU A 138 8.89 -1.93 -1.72
C GLU A 138 9.75 -0.79 -2.25
N TYR A 139 9.51 0.44 -1.78
CA TYR A 139 10.33 1.60 -2.12
C TYR A 139 11.78 1.40 -1.68
N LEU A 140 12.02 1.08 -0.40
CA LEU A 140 13.36 0.82 0.12
C LEU A 140 14.09 -0.28 -0.65
N ALA A 141 13.41 -1.40 -0.92
CA ALA A 141 13.99 -2.51 -1.66
C ALA A 141 14.26 -2.16 -3.14
N SER A 142 13.43 -1.33 -3.77
CA SER A 142 13.60 -0.91 -5.17
C SER A 142 14.81 0.01 -5.40
N GLU A 143 15.36 0.59 -4.34
CA GLU A 143 16.57 1.41 -4.41
C GLU A 143 17.87 0.58 -4.36
N VAL A 144 17.80 -0.74 -4.22
CA VAL A 144 18.96 -1.63 -4.30
C VAL A 144 19.39 -1.75 -5.77
N PRO A 145 20.65 -1.37 -6.12
CA PRO A 145 21.14 -1.51 -7.49
C PRO A 145 21.07 -2.96 -7.98
N GLY A 146 20.53 -3.16 -9.18
CA GLY A 146 20.31 -4.49 -9.75
C GLY A 146 18.91 -5.05 -9.52
N ILE A 147 18.06 -4.37 -8.75
CA ILE A 147 16.63 -4.62 -8.66
C ILE A 147 15.88 -3.73 -9.65
N HIS A 148 14.98 -4.34 -10.43
CA HIS A 148 14.20 -3.61 -11.42
C HIS A 148 13.22 -2.65 -10.71
N PRO A 149 13.28 -1.33 -10.96
CA PRO A 149 12.38 -0.36 -10.34
C PRO A 149 10.91 -0.68 -10.61
N GLY A 150 10.07 -0.58 -9.57
CA GLY A 150 8.64 -0.88 -9.67
C GLY A 150 8.31 -2.36 -9.93
N ARG A 151 9.26 -3.27 -9.68
CA ARG A 151 9.06 -4.73 -9.67
C ARG A 151 9.52 -5.36 -8.37
N VAL A 152 9.02 -4.78 -7.27
CA VAL A 152 9.17 -5.32 -5.92
C VAL A 152 7.79 -5.41 -5.29
N VAL A 153 7.50 -6.53 -4.63
CA VAL A 153 6.25 -6.74 -3.90
C VAL A 153 6.55 -7.19 -2.48
N ALA A 154 5.94 -6.52 -1.51
CA ALA A 154 5.96 -6.91 -0.11
C ALA A 154 4.56 -7.40 0.30
N PHE A 155 4.49 -8.47 1.09
CA PHE A 155 3.25 -8.99 1.66
C PHE A 155 3.51 -9.73 2.98
N GLY A 156 2.48 -9.83 3.81
CA GLY A 156 2.49 -10.62 5.05
C GLY A 156 2.19 -12.09 4.79
N VAL A 157 2.90 -12.97 5.48
CA VAL A 157 2.57 -14.39 5.61
C VAL A 157 2.44 -14.70 7.09
N TYR A 158 1.30 -15.23 7.52
CA TYR A 158 1.08 -15.54 8.93
C TYR A 158 2.01 -16.67 9.39
N SER A 159 2.75 -16.42 10.48
CA SER A 159 3.63 -17.40 11.13
C SER A 159 2.98 -17.86 12.44
N GLU A 160 2.62 -19.14 12.51
CA GLU A 160 2.07 -19.72 13.75
C GLU A 160 3.06 -19.65 14.91
N GLU A 161 4.35 -19.81 14.63
CA GLU A 161 5.42 -19.75 15.64
C GLU A 161 5.50 -18.37 16.31
N MET A 162 5.33 -17.30 15.53
CA MET A 162 5.40 -15.94 16.06
C MET A 162 4.04 -15.34 16.41
N GLY A 163 2.94 -16.00 16.06
CA GLY A 163 1.58 -15.50 16.28
C GLY A 163 1.28 -14.18 15.55
N THR A 164 2.02 -13.88 14.49
CA THR A 164 1.92 -12.62 13.72
C THR A 164 2.41 -12.83 12.29
N GLU A 165 2.24 -11.83 11.42
CA GLU A 165 2.73 -11.91 10.05
C GLU A 165 4.25 -11.70 9.98
N GLU A 166 4.90 -12.49 9.12
CA GLU A 166 6.23 -12.22 8.61
C GLU A 166 6.16 -11.50 7.28
N VAL A 167 6.96 -10.45 7.13
CA VAL A 167 7.12 -9.78 5.85
C VAL A 167 7.94 -10.65 4.91
N VAL A 168 7.40 -10.88 3.73
CA VAL A 168 8.10 -11.43 2.57
C VAL A 168 8.25 -10.33 1.52
N ILE A 169 9.46 -10.18 0.99
CA ILE A 169 9.72 -9.35 -0.19
C ILE A 169 10.12 -10.25 -1.37
N VAL A 170 9.44 -10.07 -2.50
CA VAL A 170 9.85 -10.66 -3.78
C VAL A 170 10.23 -9.54 -4.74
N ALA A 171 11.43 -9.62 -5.33
CA ALA A 171 11.99 -8.58 -6.18
C ALA A 171 12.51 -9.16 -7.49
N GLU A 172 12.15 -8.57 -8.62
CA GLU A 172 12.75 -8.94 -9.91
C GLU A 172 14.11 -8.26 -10.07
N MET A 173 15.13 -9.04 -10.43
CA MET A 173 16.44 -8.49 -10.79
C MET A 173 16.49 -8.03 -12.25
N ASP A 174 17.34 -7.04 -12.52
CA ASP A 174 17.62 -6.60 -13.89
C ASP A 174 18.44 -7.67 -14.65
N SER A 175 18.01 -7.96 -15.88
CA SER A 175 18.66 -8.95 -16.74
C SER A 175 20.06 -8.55 -17.19
N GLU A 176 20.39 -7.25 -17.15
CA GLU A 176 21.71 -6.73 -17.56
C GLU A 176 22.78 -6.80 -16.46
N GLY A 177 22.39 -7.13 -15.22
CA GLY A 177 23.31 -7.34 -14.08
C GLY A 177 23.91 -8.75 -14.01
N ALA A 178 23.52 -9.66 -14.91
CA ALA A 178 24.03 -11.04 -14.99
C ALA A 178 25.46 -11.12 -15.56
N GLY A 179 26.31 -10.13 -15.28
CA GLY A 179 27.72 -10.13 -15.57
C GLY A 179 28.48 -11.02 -14.58
N THR A 180 28.90 -12.20 -15.03
CA THR A 180 30.06 -12.98 -14.53
C THR A 180 30.03 -13.61 -13.13
N ALA A 181 28.97 -13.49 -12.34
CA ALA A 181 28.69 -14.40 -11.23
C ALA A 181 27.46 -15.24 -11.59
N GLY A 182 27.55 -16.57 -11.50
CA GLY A 182 26.43 -17.46 -11.86
C GLY A 182 25.11 -16.98 -11.27
N ALA A 183 24.03 -17.02 -12.03
CA ALA A 183 22.74 -16.37 -11.71
C ALA A 183 22.25 -16.58 -10.26
N ALA A 184 22.54 -17.73 -9.66
CA ALA A 184 22.24 -18.03 -8.25
C ALA A 184 23.03 -17.19 -7.23
N GLY A 185 24.31 -16.88 -7.50
CA GLY A 185 25.15 -16.07 -6.62
C GLY A 185 24.76 -14.58 -6.65
N GLY A 186 24.31 -14.07 -7.79
CA GLY A 186 23.81 -12.70 -7.90
C GLY A 186 22.51 -12.49 -7.12
N ALA A 187 21.59 -13.45 -7.18
CA ALA A 187 20.31 -13.38 -6.47
C ALA A 187 20.47 -13.36 -4.94
N GLU A 188 21.41 -14.14 -4.38
CA GLU A 188 21.65 -14.15 -2.93
C GLU A 188 22.26 -12.83 -2.45
N VAL A 189 23.26 -12.29 -3.18
CA VAL A 189 23.87 -10.99 -2.87
C VAL A 189 22.83 -9.87 -2.87
N LEU A 190 21.94 -9.86 -3.88
CA LEU A 190 20.84 -8.91 -3.94
C LEU A 190 19.83 -9.10 -2.80
N SER A 191 19.54 -10.35 -2.43
CA SER A 191 18.65 -10.67 -1.31
C SER A 191 19.20 -10.12 0.01
N ASP A 192 20.50 -10.29 0.27
CA ASP A 192 21.17 -9.76 1.45
C ASP A 192 21.19 -8.23 1.50
N GLU A 193 21.44 -7.56 0.37
CA GLU A 193 21.42 -6.11 0.32
C GLU A 193 20.00 -5.55 0.53
N ILE A 194 18.96 -6.21 0.00
CA ILE A 194 17.56 -5.88 0.31
C ILE A 194 17.30 -6.05 1.81
N ARG A 195 17.65 -7.20 2.41
CA ARG A 195 17.48 -7.45 3.86
C ARG A 195 18.11 -6.33 4.67
N ARG A 196 19.36 -5.98 4.35
CA ARG A 196 20.12 -4.92 5.03
C ARG A 196 19.47 -3.55 4.88
N ARG A 197 19.10 -3.18 3.65
CA ARG A 197 18.54 -1.85 3.37
C ARG A 197 17.18 -1.67 4.03
N VAL A 198 16.28 -2.65 3.90
CA VAL A 198 14.94 -2.59 4.48
C VAL A 198 15.01 -2.61 6.01
N THR A 199 15.85 -3.46 6.61
CA THR A 199 16.01 -3.52 8.07
C THR A 199 16.60 -2.22 8.64
N ARG A 200 17.44 -1.50 7.89
CA ARG A 200 17.98 -0.20 8.31
C ARG A 200 17.00 0.94 8.09
N GLY A 201 16.16 0.86 7.05
CA GLY A 201 15.23 1.92 6.66
C GLY A 201 13.82 1.77 7.25
N SER A 202 13.57 0.72 8.03
CA SER A 202 12.26 0.45 8.62
C SER A 202 12.39 -0.19 10.00
N ASP A 203 11.27 -0.21 10.73
CA ASP A 203 11.13 -0.80 12.06
C ASP A 203 11.04 -2.35 12.06
N ILE A 204 11.25 -2.97 10.90
CA ILE A 204 11.05 -4.41 10.68
C ILE A 204 12.38 -5.10 10.41
N THR A 205 12.62 -6.20 11.11
CA THR A 205 13.70 -7.13 10.76
C THR A 205 13.25 -8.02 9.61
N LEU A 206 13.72 -7.72 8.40
CA LEU A 206 13.32 -8.45 7.20
C LEU A 206 14.09 -9.77 7.09
N ARG A 207 13.37 -10.90 7.12
CA ARG A 207 13.97 -12.24 7.03
C ARG A 207 13.80 -12.86 5.65
N GLN A 208 12.59 -12.78 5.11
CA GLN A 208 12.21 -13.47 3.88
C GLN A 208 12.36 -12.54 2.67
N VAL A 209 13.38 -12.81 1.87
CA VAL A 209 13.61 -12.13 0.60
C VAL A 209 13.82 -13.17 -0.49
N ARG A 210 13.14 -12.99 -1.61
CA ARG A 210 13.29 -13.82 -2.79
C ARG A 210 13.55 -12.94 -4.01
N VAL A 211 14.76 -13.00 -4.53
CA VAL A 211 15.09 -12.39 -5.82
C VAL A 211 14.75 -13.38 -6.93
N VAL A 212 14.04 -12.90 -7.94
CA VAL A 212 13.51 -13.71 -9.05
C VAL A 212 13.87 -13.11 -10.40
N GLU A 213 13.84 -13.93 -11.45
CA GLU A 213 14.07 -13.47 -12.82
C GLU A 213 12.92 -12.57 -13.32
N ARG A 214 13.24 -11.79 -14.36
CA ARG A 214 12.29 -10.90 -15.00
C ARG A 214 11.08 -11.66 -15.54
N GLY A 215 9.87 -11.16 -15.25
CA GLY A 215 8.62 -11.77 -15.71
C GLY A 215 7.99 -12.74 -14.70
N TRP A 216 8.60 -12.94 -13.52
CA TRP A 216 7.97 -13.69 -12.44
C TRP A 216 6.76 -12.95 -11.84
N MET A 217 6.81 -11.62 -11.76
CA MET A 217 5.80 -10.82 -11.06
C MET A 217 4.48 -10.71 -11.81
N LEU A 218 3.39 -10.98 -11.11
CA LEU A 218 2.04 -10.79 -11.61
C LEU A 218 1.61 -9.32 -11.48
N LYS A 219 1.15 -8.75 -12.59
CA LYS A 219 0.61 -7.39 -12.65
C LYS A 219 -0.85 -7.40 -13.06
N THR A 220 -1.59 -6.38 -12.63
CA THR A 220 -2.94 -6.09 -13.14
C THR A 220 -2.87 -5.68 -14.60
N SER A 221 -4.01 -5.67 -15.30
CA SER A 221 -4.12 -5.16 -16.68
C SER A 221 -3.67 -3.69 -16.82
N SER A 222 -3.73 -2.92 -15.73
CA SER A 222 -3.23 -1.54 -15.64
C SER A 222 -1.75 -1.42 -15.27
N GLY A 223 -1.02 -2.55 -15.18
CA GLY A 223 0.42 -2.58 -14.89
C GLY A 223 0.80 -2.38 -13.43
N LYS A 224 -0.18 -2.31 -12.51
CA LYS A 224 0.06 -2.26 -11.06
C LYS A 224 0.44 -3.65 -10.54
N ILE A 225 1.27 -3.69 -9.50
CA ILE A 225 1.62 -4.95 -8.83
C ILE A 225 0.38 -5.54 -8.18
N ALA A 226 0.09 -6.81 -8.45
CA ALA A 226 -1.04 -7.52 -7.87
C ALA A 226 -0.59 -8.28 -6.62
N ARG A 227 -0.54 -7.59 -5.46
CA ARG A 227 0.05 -8.11 -4.22
C ARG A 227 -0.52 -9.47 -3.78
N SER A 228 -1.84 -9.62 -3.72
CA SER A 228 -2.48 -10.88 -3.35
C SER A 228 -2.14 -12.01 -4.32
N ALA A 229 -2.15 -11.75 -5.62
CA ALA A 229 -1.83 -12.76 -6.63
C ALA A 229 -0.36 -13.21 -6.55
N ASN A 230 0.57 -12.29 -6.26
CA ASN A 230 1.98 -12.64 -6.04
C ASN A 230 2.18 -13.40 -4.72
N ARG A 231 1.44 -13.07 -3.66
CA ARG A 231 1.44 -13.85 -2.41
C ARG A 231 0.99 -15.28 -2.68
N ASP A 232 -0.14 -15.46 -3.36
CA ASP A 232 -0.70 -16.78 -3.66
C ASP A 232 0.25 -17.59 -4.57
N LYS A 233 0.88 -16.94 -5.56
CA LYS A 233 1.93 -17.57 -6.40
C LYS A 233 3.14 -18.00 -5.57
N TYR A 234 3.63 -17.12 -4.68
CA TYR A 234 4.77 -17.39 -3.82
C TYR A 234 4.51 -18.60 -2.90
N LEU A 235 3.35 -18.61 -2.23
CA LEU A 235 2.91 -19.69 -1.35
C LEU A 235 2.77 -21.02 -2.12
N GLY A 236 2.12 -20.98 -3.30
CA GLY A 236 1.97 -22.15 -4.15
C GLY A 236 3.29 -22.75 -4.65
N GLU A 237 4.31 -21.93 -4.91
CA GLU A 237 5.64 -22.42 -5.29
C GLU A 237 6.44 -23.00 -4.11
N LEU A 238 6.14 -22.58 -2.87
CA LEU A 238 6.74 -23.13 -1.65
C LEU A 238 5.97 -24.34 -1.09
N GLY A 239 4.77 -24.60 -1.58
CA GLY A 239 3.89 -25.67 -1.08
C GLY A 239 3.34 -25.39 0.32
N ILE A 240 3.16 -24.11 0.67
CA ILE A 240 2.62 -23.63 1.96
C ILE A 240 1.25 -23.01 1.73
#